data_AF-A0A0R1VYV2-F1
#
_entry.id   AF-A0A0R1VYV2-F1
#
_cell.length_a   1.000
_cell.length_b   1.000
_cell.length_c   1.000
_cell.angle_alpha   90.00
_cell.angle_beta   90.00
_cell.angle_gamma   90.00
#
_symmetry.space_group_name_H-M   'P 1'
#
loop_
_entity.id
_entity.type
_entity.pdbx_description
1 polymer ?
#
loop_
_entity_poly.entity_id
_entity_poly.type
_entity_poly.pdbx_seq_one_letter_code
_entity_poly.pdbx_strand_id
1 'polypeptide(L)'
;MKKKGWAIIIIWLSFLVLTGCTQHSNTGNKKSIVSSSKKVSKLTAARTDVNSLFDVQYTELRDGVEEDEIEAVNKEVNSLPSSNNRTKLKKHMKAAYHLFPAYETAQSSKDARQAAKDSKEADAVDKSEAIASSKKASSKALAASKKASSKAAAVSKDEVAESSRAAASQAAASSKAIKKAAKYRGITVSGTGNNVFQKFSLTTGYAIITANNAGSSNFVVDMKNGDGTDFKSILINEIGNYSGSLYIEIPTDGDYLFSVESDGNWNFNIVQKINPAKINKSLQASGSGTSVIFMKIPKNGSYKITTTNSGESNFVVMNGEDNLLVNEIGNYSGSQIQGIDAGTYPISIESDGNWTIKFEKM
;
A
#
# COMPACT_ATOMS: atom_id res chain seq x y z
N MET A 1 46.22 11.35 -0.87
CA MET A 1 45.72 11.06 -2.24
C MET A 1 45.23 9.62 -2.32
N LYS A 2 43.92 9.38 -2.42
CA LYS A 2 43.33 8.09 -2.83
C LYS A 2 42.22 8.41 -3.83
N LYS A 3 42.33 7.92 -5.06
CA LYS A 3 41.29 8.11 -6.09
C LYS A 3 40.11 7.18 -5.79
N LYS A 4 38.94 7.72 -5.45
CA LYS A 4 37.69 6.95 -5.43
C LYS A 4 37.25 6.78 -6.89
N GLY A 5 37.14 5.55 -7.38
CA GLY A 5 36.63 5.27 -8.72
C GLY A 5 35.10 5.33 -8.73
N TRP A 6 34.52 6.18 -9.58
CA TRP A 6 33.08 6.16 -9.83
C TRP A 6 32.76 5.09 -10.88
N ALA A 7 31.79 4.23 -10.57
CA ALA A 7 31.19 3.34 -11.54
C ALA A 7 30.16 4.13 -12.36
N ILE A 8 30.59 4.68 -13.49
CA ILE A 8 29.67 5.34 -14.44
C ILE A 8 28.81 4.26 -15.08
N ILE A 9 27.55 4.18 -14.68
CA ILE A 9 26.54 3.37 -15.40
C ILE A 9 26.17 4.15 -16.66
N ILE A 10 26.91 3.89 -17.75
CA ILE A 10 26.58 4.43 -19.07
C ILE A 10 25.35 3.70 -19.59
N ILE A 11 24.17 4.27 -19.34
CA ILE A 11 22.93 3.84 -19.98
C ILE A 11 23.05 4.13 -21.48
N TRP A 12 22.89 3.10 -22.31
CA TRP A 12 23.03 3.20 -23.76
C TRP A 12 21.86 3.98 -24.39
N LEU A 13 22.02 5.30 -24.56
CA LEU A 13 21.17 6.06 -25.47
C LEU A 13 21.30 5.50 -26.89
N SER A 14 20.26 4.81 -27.34
CA SER A 14 20.20 4.18 -28.66
C SER A 14 20.03 5.21 -29.77
N PHE A 15 21.11 5.86 -30.17
CA PHE A 15 21.18 6.69 -31.39
C PHE A 15 21.03 5.80 -32.64
N LEU A 16 19.82 5.72 -33.19
CA LEU A 16 19.55 4.95 -34.39
C LEU A 16 20.02 5.71 -35.65
N VAL A 17 21.24 5.43 -36.10
CA VAL A 17 21.77 5.96 -37.37
C VAL A 17 21.06 5.28 -38.54
N LEU A 18 20.45 6.09 -39.42
CA LEU A 18 19.75 5.64 -40.62
C LEU A 18 20.74 5.40 -41.77
N THR A 19 21.33 4.21 -41.85
CA THR A 19 21.93 3.70 -43.09
C THR A 19 20.86 3.07 -43.98
N GLY A 20 20.56 3.74 -45.10
CA GLY A 20 19.62 3.22 -46.08
C GLY A 20 20.27 2.21 -47.03
N CYS A 21 19.65 1.05 -47.19
CA CYS A 21 19.86 0.19 -48.36
C CYS A 21 18.52 -0.06 -49.06
N THR A 22 18.44 0.34 -50.32
CA THR A 22 17.31 0.13 -51.22
C THR A 22 17.42 -1.22 -51.91
N GLN A 23 16.40 -2.07 -51.80
CA GLN A 23 16.12 -3.07 -52.84
C GLN A 23 14.62 -3.44 -52.89
N HIS A 24 14.23 -4.10 -53.98
CA HIS A 24 12.97 -3.83 -54.67
C HIS A 24 11.84 -4.82 -54.35
N SER A 25 10.62 -4.28 -54.29
CA SER A 25 9.30 -4.92 -54.44
C SER A 25 9.08 -6.39 -54.01
N ASN A 26 8.16 -6.59 -53.06
CA ASN A 26 6.94 -7.33 -53.41
C ASN A 26 5.72 -6.78 -52.63
N THR A 27 4.57 -6.68 -53.28
CA THR A 27 3.37 -5.98 -52.80
C THR A 27 2.48 -6.88 -51.95
N GLY A 28 2.28 -6.54 -50.67
CA GLY A 28 1.40 -7.28 -49.77
C GLY A 28 1.26 -6.68 -48.38
N ASN A 29 0.25 -5.82 -48.20
CA ASN A 29 -0.43 -5.48 -46.94
C ASN A 29 0.39 -5.41 -45.62
N LYS A 30 1.47 -4.60 -45.56
CA LYS A 30 2.37 -4.49 -44.38
C LYS A 30 2.26 -3.20 -43.54
N LYS A 31 1.38 -2.25 -43.86
CA LYS A 31 1.35 -0.93 -43.18
C LYS A 31 0.77 -0.94 -41.74
N SER A 32 -0.07 -1.90 -41.39
CA SER A 32 -0.67 -1.96 -40.03
C SER A 32 0.31 -2.48 -38.98
N ILE A 33 0.85 -3.69 -39.20
CA ILE A 33 1.61 -4.48 -38.20
C ILE A 33 2.88 -3.77 -37.71
N VAL A 34 3.62 -3.12 -38.62
CA VAL A 34 4.87 -2.42 -38.28
C VAL A 34 4.62 -1.20 -37.38
N SER A 35 3.49 -0.51 -37.55
CA SER A 35 3.13 0.64 -36.71
C SER A 35 2.73 0.22 -35.29
N SER A 36 2.04 -0.92 -35.16
CA SER A 36 1.62 -1.47 -33.87
C SER A 36 2.82 -1.97 -33.06
N SER A 37 3.71 -2.75 -33.70
CA SER A 37 4.97 -3.23 -33.10
C SER A 37 5.82 -2.07 -32.56
N LYS A 38 6.03 -1.01 -33.36
CA LYS A 38 6.84 0.16 -32.96
C LYS A 38 6.17 1.07 -31.92
N LYS A 39 4.84 0.99 -31.77
CA LYS A 39 4.10 1.66 -30.67
C LYS A 39 4.21 0.88 -29.37
N VAL A 40 4.11 -0.45 -29.42
CA VAL A 40 4.27 -1.32 -28.25
C VAL A 40 5.69 -1.21 -27.70
N SER A 41 6.72 -1.26 -28.54
CA SER A 41 8.12 -1.15 -28.08
C SER A 41 8.42 0.19 -27.38
N LYS A 42 7.88 1.30 -27.88
CA LYS A 42 8.00 2.63 -27.24
C LYS A 42 7.25 2.72 -25.92
N LEU A 43 6.07 2.12 -25.83
CA LEU A 43 5.32 2.07 -24.56
C LEU A 43 6.06 1.22 -23.51
N THR A 44 6.74 0.15 -23.92
CA THR A 44 7.56 -0.67 -23.01
C THR A 44 8.79 0.08 -22.53
N ALA A 45 9.53 0.79 -23.40
CA ALA A 45 10.67 1.63 -22.99
C ALA A 45 10.24 2.69 -21.97
N ALA A 46 9.26 3.53 -22.33
CA ALA A 46 8.68 4.53 -21.44
C ALA A 46 8.11 3.98 -20.11
N ARG A 47 7.76 2.69 -20.03
CA ARG A 47 7.41 2.03 -18.77
C ARG A 47 8.67 1.68 -17.97
N THR A 48 9.63 0.98 -18.57
CA THR A 48 10.89 0.63 -17.92
C THR A 48 11.61 1.84 -17.34
N ASP A 49 11.65 2.94 -18.09
CA ASP A 49 12.34 4.15 -17.66
C ASP A 49 11.59 4.85 -16.51
N VAL A 50 10.24 4.89 -16.54
CA VAL A 50 9.42 5.32 -15.40
C VAL A 50 9.67 4.46 -14.16
N ASN A 51 9.66 3.13 -14.30
CA ASN A 51 9.92 2.22 -13.18
C ASN A 51 11.32 2.41 -12.57
N SER A 52 12.28 2.87 -13.36
CA SER A 52 13.67 3.02 -12.94
C SER A 52 13.89 4.24 -12.03
N LEU A 53 12.94 5.18 -11.99
CA LEU A 53 12.96 6.32 -11.08
C LEU A 53 12.56 5.95 -9.63
N PHE A 54 11.82 4.86 -9.42
CA PHE A 54 11.15 4.57 -8.14
C PHE A 54 11.66 3.31 -7.41
N ASP A 55 11.37 3.26 -6.11
CA ASP A 55 11.33 2.02 -5.35
C ASP A 55 10.21 1.07 -5.86
N VAL A 56 10.12 -0.13 -5.28
CA VAL A 56 9.14 -1.15 -5.73
C VAL A 56 7.69 -0.72 -5.48
N GLN A 57 7.43 0.14 -4.49
CA GLN A 57 6.10 0.57 -4.08
C GLN A 57 5.70 1.96 -4.63
N TYR A 58 6.56 2.64 -5.41
CA TYR A 58 6.36 4.02 -5.89
C TYR A 58 6.12 5.04 -4.76
N THR A 59 6.71 4.80 -3.60
CA THR A 59 6.68 5.66 -2.41
C THR A 59 7.92 6.55 -2.30
N GLU A 60 9.04 6.14 -2.88
CA GLU A 60 10.32 6.88 -2.87
C GLU A 60 10.99 6.88 -4.25
N LEU A 61 11.82 7.90 -4.51
CA LEU A 61 12.75 7.88 -5.66
C LEU A 61 14.00 7.07 -5.32
N ARG A 62 14.58 6.39 -6.31
CA ARG A 62 15.80 5.61 -6.12
C ARG A 62 17.00 6.51 -5.84
N ASP A 63 17.97 5.96 -5.11
CA ASP A 63 19.26 6.59 -4.85
C ASP A 63 20.02 6.84 -6.17
N GLY A 64 20.44 8.09 -6.40
CA GLY A 64 21.12 8.52 -7.62
C GLY A 64 20.22 9.01 -8.76
N VAL A 65 18.90 9.14 -8.56
CA VAL A 65 17.99 9.79 -9.53
C VAL A 65 18.23 11.30 -9.53
N GLU A 66 18.38 11.88 -10.72
CA GLU A 66 18.62 13.32 -10.96
C GLU A 66 17.39 13.99 -11.61
N GLU A 67 17.27 15.33 -11.53
CA GLU A 67 16.11 16.04 -12.11
C GLU A 67 16.03 15.89 -13.64
N ASP A 68 17.18 15.89 -14.33
CA ASP A 68 17.28 15.75 -15.78
C ASP A 68 16.88 14.34 -16.26
N GLU A 69 17.10 13.31 -15.45
CA GLU A 69 16.57 11.97 -15.67
C GLU A 69 15.03 11.98 -15.63
N ILE A 70 14.43 12.60 -14.59
CA ILE A 70 12.97 12.77 -14.49
C ILE A 70 12.42 13.55 -15.69
N GLU A 71 13.09 14.62 -16.14
CA GLU A 71 12.70 15.35 -17.35
C GLU A 71 12.79 14.50 -18.63
N ALA A 72 13.87 13.72 -18.79
CA ALA A 72 14.06 12.85 -19.94
C ALA A 72 12.96 11.79 -20.05
N VAL A 73 12.64 11.13 -18.93
CA VAL A 73 11.55 10.14 -18.86
C VAL A 73 10.18 10.80 -19.08
N ASN A 74 9.94 11.99 -18.53
CA ASN A 74 8.71 12.76 -18.80
C ASN A 74 8.57 13.08 -20.30
N LYS A 75 9.65 13.45 -20.98
CA LYS A 75 9.68 13.73 -22.41
C LYS A 75 9.39 12.48 -23.25
N GLU A 76 9.97 11.34 -22.91
CA GLU A 76 9.67 10.01 -23.48
C GLU A 76 8.16 9.71 -23.36
N VAL A 77 7.60 9.78 -22.14
CA VAL A 77 6.17 9.55 -21.85
C VAL A 77 5.26 10.52 -22.63
N ASN A 78 5.64 11.79 -22.75
CA ASN A 78 4.88 12.78 -23.52
C ASN A 78 4.90 12.50 -25.03
N SER A 79 5.93 11.82 -25.55
CA SER A 79 6.04 11.43 -26.96
C SER A 79 5.08 10.28 -27.36
N LEU A 80 4.49 9.60 -26.38
CA LEU A 80 3.57 8.48 -26.63
C LEU A 80 2.24 8.95 -27.25
N PRO A 81 1.59 8.11 -28.08
CA PRO A 81 0.22 8.34 -28.53
C PRO A 81 -0.77 8.47 -27.35
N SER A 82 -1.81 9.29 -27.54
CA SER A 82 -2.86 9.45 -26.53
C SER A 82 -3.54 8.10 -26.24
N SER A 83 -3.55 7.71 -24.96
CA SER A 83 -4.04 6.43 -24.47
C SER A 83 -4.12 6.46 -22.94
N ASN A 84 -4.93 5.57 -22.34
CA ASN A 84 -4.99 5.38 -20.89
C ASN A 84 -3.60 5.12 -20.29
N ASN A 85 -2.80 4.29 -20.98
CA ASN A 85 -1.41 4.01 -20.63
C ASN A 85 -0.55 5.28 -20.52
N ARG A 86 -0.65 6.20 -21.49
CA ARG A 86 0.07 7.49 -21.41
C ARG A 86 -0.42 8.35 -20.23
N THR A 87 -1.73 8.35 -19.97
CA THR A 87 -2.31 9.09 -18.83
C THR A 87 -1.81 8.54 -17.50
N LYS A 88 -1.69 7.20 -17.37
CA LYS A 88 -1.12 6.52 -16.20
C LYS A 88 0.37 6.82 -16.04
N LEU A 89 1.18 6.71 -17.09
CA LEU A 89 2.60 7.10 -17.02
C LEU A 89 2.79 8.58 -16.65
N LYS A 90 1.93 9.49 -17.15
CA LYS A 90 1.90 10.90 -16.70
C LYS A 90 1.56 11.05 -15.22
N LYS A 91 0.73 10.18 -14.62
CA LYS A 91 0.47 10.15 -13.17
C LYS A 91 1.74 9.80 -12.40
N HIS A 92 2.47 8.75 -12.81
CA HIS A 92 3.76 8.40 -12.20
C HIS A 92 4.80 9.54 -12.36
N MET A 93 4.90 10.18 -13.54
CA MET A 93 5.79 11.33 -13.69
C MET A 93 5.42 12.51 -12.78
N LYS A 94 4.12 12.78 -12.58
CA LYS A 94 3.67 13.79 -11.60
C LYS A 94 4.09 13.41 -10.18
N ALA A 95 4.08 12.13 -9.81
CA ALA A 95 4.57 11.65 -8.52
C ALA A 95 6.10 11.82 -8.38
N ALA A 96 6.89 11.57 -9.45
CA ALA A 96 8.33 11.79 -9.43
C ALA A 96 8.68 13.26 -9.14
N TYR A 97 8.05 14.20 -9.86
CA TYR A 97 8.22 15.64 -9.60
C TYR A 97 7.74 16.08 -8.20
N HIS A 98 6.79 15.37 -7.59
CA HIS A 98 6.34 15.67 -6.23
C HIS A 98 7.33 15.14 -5.16
N LEU A 99 7.94 13.98 -5.39
CA LEU A 99 8.94 13.39 -4.51
C LEU A 99 10.30 14.09 -4.56
N PHE A 100 10.69 14.60 -5.73
CA PHE A 100 12.05 15.09 -5.97
C PHE A 100 12.55 16.14 -4.96
N PRO A 101 11.79 17.18 -4.55
CA PRO A 101 12.28 18.17 -3.58
C PRO A 101 12.59 17.59 -2.19
N ALA A 102 11.79 16.61 -1.74
CA ALA A 102 12.03 15.92 -0.47
C ALA A 102 13.23 14.98 -0.54
N TYR A 103 13.35 14.27 -1.67
CA TYR A 103 14.49 13.41 -1.99
C TYR A 103 15.82 14.20 -2.09
N GLU A 104 15.86 15.31 -2.82
CA GLU A 104 17.05 16.17 -2.98
C GLU A 104 17.51 16.74 -1.63
N THR A 105 16.56 17.18 -0.80
CA THR A 105 16.82 17.63 0.59
C THR A 105 17.40 16.50 1.43
N ALA A 106 16.87 15.27 1.29
CA ALA A 106 17.38 14.10 1.99
C ALA A 106 18.79 13.71 1.53
N GLN A 107 19.08 13.73 0.22
CA GLN A 107 20.42 13.45 -0.33
C GLN A 107 21.45 14.49 0.13
N SER A 108 21.13 15.78 0.02
CA SER A 108 21.97 16.87 0.55
C SER A 108 22.29 16.67 2.04
N SER A 109 21.33 16.14 2.82
CA SER A 109 21.56 15.82 4.24
C SER A 109 22.41 14.56 4.47
N LYS A 110 22.33 13.55 3.59
CA LYS A 110 23.19 12.34 3.63
C LYS A 110 24.64 12.73 3.30
N ASP A 111 24.86 13.53 2.26
CA ASP A 111 26.18 14.00 1.86
C ASP A 111 26.80 14.91 2.93
N ALA A 112 26.03 15.84 3.51
CA ALA A 112 26.47 16.64 4.64
C ALA A 112 26.80 15.77 5.87
N ARG A 113 26.04 14.70 6.13
CA ARG A 113 26.33 13.74 7.21
C ARG A 113 27.55 12.87 6.93
N GLN A 114 27.81 12.50 5.67
CA GLN A 114 28.99 11.75 5.27
C GLN A 114 30.24 12.64 5.33
N ALA A 115 30.17 13.88 4.86
CA ALA A 115 31.22 14.88 5.03
C ALA A 115 31.50 15.19 6.51
N ALA A 116 30.46 15.23 7.36
CA ALA A 116 30.59 15.36 8.81
C ALA A 116 31.11 14.09 9.51
N LYS A 117 31.05 12.92 8.85
CA LYS A 117 31.66 11.67 9.32
C LYS A 117 33.13 11.62 8.96
N ASP A 118 33.46 12.01 7.73
CA ASP A 118 34.83 12.15 7.23
C ASP A 118 35.59 13.30 7.95
N SER A 119 34.89 14.27 8.57
CA SER A 119 35.50 15.29 9.44
C SER A 119 35.54 14.96 10.93
N LYS A 120 34.70 14.03 11.42
CA LYS A 120 34.69 13.58 12.84
C LYS A 120 35.65 12.44 13.18
N GLU A 121 36.58 12.11 12.28
CA GLU A 121 37.83 11.45 12.66
C GLU A 121 38.88 12.47 13.16
N ALA A 122 38.53 13.77 13.20
CA ALA A 122 39.16 14.80 14.02
C ALA A 122 38.17 15.33 15.09
N ASP A 123 38.70 15.64 16.27
CA ASP A 123 38.05 16.27 17.44
C ASP A 123 36.84 15.55 18.09
N ALA A 124 37.12 14.84 19.19
CA ALA A 124 36.12 14.26 20.10
C ALA A 124 36.39 14.64 21.57
N VAL A 125 35.86 15.80 21.98
CA VAL A 125 35.92 16.43 23.33
C VAL A 125 34.68 17.36 23.43
N ASP A 126 33.87 17.44 24.50
CA ASP A 126 33.68 16.65 25.73
C ASP A 126 32.32 17.01 26.40
N LYS A 127 31.53 16.02 26.87
CA LYS A 127 30.38 16.13 27.82
C LYS A 127 29.15 17.01 27.49
N SER A 128 27.99 16.94 28.17
CA SER A 128 27.21 15.82 28.79
C SER A 128 25.93 16.38 29.46
N GLU A 129 24.80 15.65 29.40
CA GLU A 129 23.74 15.56 30.45
C GLU A 129 22.95 16.84 30.91
N ALA A 130 21.74 16.78 31.50
CA ALA A 130 20.61 15.82 31.54
C ALA A 130 19.40 16.44 32.32
N ILE A 131 18.36 15.63 32.61
CA ILE A 131 17.31 15.79 33.66
C ILE A 131 16.23 16.88 33.38
N ALA A 132 14.89 16.71 33.40
CA ALA A 132 13.88 15.69 33.77
C ALA A 132 12.97 16.01 34.99
N SER A 133 11.64 15.86 34.77
CA SER A 133 10.56 15.48 35.72
C SER A 133 9.86 16.50 36.65
N SER A 134 8.52 16.56 36.50
CA SER A 134 7.50 16.52 37.56
C SER A 134 6.16 16.07 36.90
N LYS A 135 5.43 15.01 37.31
CA LYS A 135 4.66 14.73 38.55
C LYS A 135 3.68 15.85 38.96
N LYS A 136 2.45 15.61 39.43
CA LYS A 136 1.47 14.48 39.42
C LYS A 136 0.17 15.01 40.07
N ALA A 137 -0.98 14.39 39.76
CA ALA A 137 -2.23 14.34 40.56
C ALA A 137 -3.20 15.56 40.56
N SER A 138 -4.43 15.28 40.13
CA SER A 138 -5.63 15.49 40.96
C SER A 138 -6.74 14.52 40.52
N SER A 139 -7.26 13.71 41.43
CA SER A 139 -8.38 12.79 41.17
C SER A 139 -9.29 12.62 42.39
N LYS A 140 -10.54 13.09 42.26
CA LYS A 140 -11.73 12.92 43.13
C LYS A 140 -12.84 13.81 42.52
N ALA A 141 -14.14 13.53 42.59
CA ALA A 141 -14.95 12.39 43.05
C ALA A 141 -16.26 12.38 42.20
N LEU A 142 -17.05 11.32 42.07
CA LEU A 142 -18.24 10.92 42.88
C LEU A 142 -18.82 9.68 42.14
N ALA A 143 -19.14 8.51 42.70
CA ALA A 143 -20.27 8.14 43.56
C ALA A 143 -21.65 8.75 43.20
N ALA A 144 -22.82 8.08 43.19
CA ALA A 144 -23.22 6.65 43.06
C ALA A 144 -24.77 6.53 43.14
N SER A 145 -25.45 5.77 42.27
CA SER A 145 -26.83 5.18 42.43
C SER A 145 -27.24 4.50 41.09
N LYS A 146 -27.82 3.29 40.91
CA LYS A 146 -28.83 2.44 41.60
C LYS A 146 -30.22 3.07 41.72
N LYS A 147 -31.37 2.41 41.49
CA LYS A 147 -31.77 1.12 40.87
C LYS A 147 -33.33 1.09 40.86
N ALA A 148 -33.97 0.30 39.98
CA ALA A 148 -35.39 -0.12 40.03
C ALA A 148 -36.43 0.98 39.62
N SER A 149 -37.69 0.67 39.27
CA SER A 149 -38.44 -0.60 39.39
C SER A 149 -39.47 -0.83 38.26
N SER A 150 -39.96 -2.06 38.17
CA SER A 150 -40.93 -2.63 37.22
C SER A 150 -42.41 -2.50 37.62
N LYS A 151 -43.31 -2.32 36.64
CA LYS A 151 -44.67 -2.92 36.50
C LYS A 151 -45.28 -2.43 35.16
N ALA A 152 -46.25 -3.07 34.50
CA ALA A 152 -46.89 -4.40 34.65
C ALA A 152 -46.70 -5.17 33.30
N ALA A 153 -47.53 -6.06 32.73
CA ALA A 153 -48.82 -6.71 33.07
C ALA A 153 -48.83 -8.14 32.47
N ALA A 154 -49.75 -9.01 32.90
CA ALA A 154 -49.82 -10.41 32.49
C ALA A 154 -51.09 -10.74 31.68
N VAL A 155 -50.93 -11.30 30.48
CA VAL A 155 -51.95 -12.06 29.71
C VAL A 155 -51.24 -13.20 28.97
N SER A 156 -51.92 -14.33 28.76
CA SER A 156 -51.52 -15.58 28.06
C SER A 156 -50.16 -16.18 28.44
N LYS A 157 -50.15 -17.21 29.29
CA LYS A 157 -48.92 -17.69 29.95
C LYS A 157 -48.09 -18.72 29.19
N ASP A 158 -48.67 -19.50 28.28
CA ASP A 158 -47.99 -20.68 27.71
C ASP A 158 -47.54 -20.49 26.24
N GLU A 159 -48.40 -20.03 25.32
CA GLU A 159 -47.94 -19.68 23.95
C GLU A 159 -46.94 -18.50 23.95
N VAL A 160 -47.15 -17.52 24.84
CA VAL A 160 -46.20 -16.41 25.01
C VAL A 160 -44.93 -16.89 25.69
N ALA A 161 -44.95 -17.95 26.51
CA ALA A 161 -43.73 -18.54 27.05
C ALA A 161 -42.89 -19.24 25.96
N GLU A 162 -43.51 -20.03 25.09
CA GLU A 162 -42.82 -20.68 23.96
C GLU A 162 -42.25 -19.63 22.99
N SER A 163 -43.09 -18.66 22.59
CA SER A 163 -42.71 -17.56 21.68
C SER A 163 -41.66 -16.62 22.30
N SER A 164 -41.78 -16.26 23.58
CA SER A 164 -40.76 -15.45 24.27
C SER A 164 -39.46 -16.22 24.53
N ARG A 165 -39.50 -17.54 24.68
CA ARG A 165 -38.29 -18.39 24.78
C ARG A 165 -37.61 -18.56 23.43
N ALA A 166 -38.37 -18.63 22.34
CA ALA A 166 -37.85 -18.56 20.98
C ALA A 166 -37.24 -17.17 20.69
N ALA A 167 -37.94 -16.08 21.03
CA ALA A 167 -37.43 -14.72 20.87
C ALA A 167 -36.21 -14.44 21.76
N ALA A 168 -36.21 -14.91 23.02
CA ALA A 168 -35.09 -14.76 23.94
C ALA A 168 -33.88 -15.61 23.53
N SER A 169 -34.08 -16.81 22.96
CA SER A 169 -32.98 -17.62 22.43
C SER A 169 -32.42 -17.04 21.12
N GLN A 170 -33.26 -16.47 20.25
CA GLN A 170 -32.80 -15.70 19.09
C GLN A 170 -32.08 -14.40 19.49
N ALA A 171 -32.57 -13.67 20.51
CA ALA A 171 -31.90 -12.49 21.05
C ALA A 171 -30.58 -12.84 21.78
N ALA A 172 -30.52 -14.00 22.46
CA ALA A 172 -29.29 -14.53 23.05
C ALA A 172 -28.28 -14.96 21.96
N ALA A 173 -28.74 -15.64 20.90
CA ALA A 173 -27.91 -16.00 19.76
C ALA A 173 -27.39 -14.76 19.01
N SER A 174 -28.27 -13.78 18.76
CA SER A 174 -27.94 -12.50 18.14
C SER A 174 -26.97 -11.68 19.00
N SER A 175 -27.20 -11.53 20.31
CA SER A 175 -26.25 -10.84 21.19
C SER A 175 -24.91 -11.57 21.33
N LYS A 176 -24.89 -12.91 21.27
CA LYS A 176 -23.66 -13.72 21.22
C LYS A 176 -22.94 -13.56 19.88
N ALA A 177 -23.66 -13.44 18.76
CA ALA A 177 -23.11 -13.13 17.44
C ALA A 177 -22.56 -11.70 17.37
N ILE A 178 -23.29 -10.70 17.88
CA ILE A 178 -22.86 -9.29 17.98
C ILE A 178 -21.60 -9.20 18.85
N LYS A 179 -21.54 -9.85 20.02
CA LYS A 179 -20.32 -9.92 20.84
C LYS A 179 -19.16 -10.64 20.13
N LYS A 180 -19.44 -11.71 19.37
CA LYS A 180 -18.44 -12.44 18.56
C LYS A 180 -17.93 -11.62 17.36
N ALA A 181 -18.73 -10.70 16.83
CA ALA A 181 -18.34 -9.75 15.78
C ALA A 181 -17.60 -8.53 16.36
N ALA A 182 -18.01 -8.03 17.53
CA ALA A 182 -17.44 -6.86 18.19
C ALA A 182 -15.92 -7.00 18.45
N LYS A 183 -15.43 -8.21 18.76
CA LYS A 183 -13.99 -8.47 18.94
C LYS A 183 -13.13 -8.41 17.68
N TYR A 184 -13.75 -8.22 16.50
CA TYR A 184 -13.08 -7.96 15.22
C TYR A 184 -13.51 -6.61 14.63
N ARG A 185 -14.16 -5.73 15.41
CA ARG A 185 -14.39 -4.35 14.99
C ARG A 185 -13.03 -3.65 14.90
N GLY A 186 -12.80 -3.02 13.75
CA GLY A 186 -11.68 -2.11 13.60
C GLY A 186 -11.96 -0.77 14.27
N ILE A 187 -10.91 0.03 14.37
CA ILE A 187 -11.01 1.46 14.66
C ILE A 187 -11.49 2.12 13.37
N THR A 188 -12.46 3.03 13.45
CA THR A 188 -12.92 3.81 12.30
C THR A 188 -12.48 5.25 12.45
N VAL A 189 -11.86 5.79 11.41
CA VAL A 189 -11.44 7.19 11.30
C VAL A 189 -12.04 7.74 10.01
N SER A 190 -12.61 8.94 10.04
CA SER A 190 -13.27 9.53 8.87
C SER A 190 -13.21 11.04 8.88
N GLY A 191 -13.25 11.64 7.70
CA GLY A 191 -13.27 13.07 7.52
C GLY A 191 -13.49 13.46 6.07
N THR A 192 -13.19 14.73 5.77
CA THR A 192 -13.48 15.37 4.48
C THR A 192 -12.35 16.32 4.11
N GLY A 193 -11.99 16.35 2.83
CA GLY A 193 -10.93 17.21 2.33
C GLY A 193 -9.55 16.87 2.90
N ASN A 194 -8.60 17.79 2.73
CA ASN A 194 -7.29 17.73 3.39
C ASN A 194 -7.46 17.77 4.92
N ASN A 195 -6.88 16.81 5.64
CA ASN A 195 -7.13 16.65 7.07
C ASN A 195 -6.03 15.85 7.79
N VAL A 196 -5.80 16.18 9.07
CA VAL A 196 -4.77 15.56 9.93
C VAL A 196 -5.27 15.44 11.39
N PHE A 197 -6.53 15.05 11.63
CA PHE A 197 -7.09 14.98 13.00
C PHE A 197 -7.96 13.75 13.32
N GLN A 198 -7.29 12.70 13.80
CA GLN A 198 -7.76 11.80 14.87
C GLN A 198 -6.63 10.81 15.21
N LYS A 199 -6.12 10.84 16.45
CA LYS A 199 -5.19 9.81 16.92
C LYS A 199 -5.94 8.52 17.21
N PHE A 200 -5.33 7.40 16.88
CA PHE A 200 -5.81 6.06 17.20
C PHE A 200 -4.65 5.19 17.69
N SER A 201 -4.89 4.44 18.75
CA SER A 201 -3.87 3.56 19.34
C SER A 201 -3.85 2.21 18.63
N LEU A 202 -2.66 1.77 18.23
CA LEU A 202 -2.39 0.43 17.71
C LEU A 202 -1.43 -0.32 18.64
N THR A 203 -1.50 -1.65 18.63
CA THR A 203 -0.52 -2.54 19.27
C THR A 203 0.46 -3.10 18.25
N THR A 204 1.65 -3.45 18.71
CA THR A 204 2.70 -4.16 17.95
C THR A 204 2.14 -5.38 17.22
N GLY A 205 2.56 -5.59 15.97
CA GLY A 205 2.09 -6.67 15.11
C GLY A 205 1.78 -6.16 13.70
N TYR A 206 0.53 -6.32 13.26
CA TYR A 206 0.08 -5.82 11.96
C TYR A 206 -1.24 -5.04 12.08
N ALA A 207 -1.55 -4.24 11.06
CA ALA A 207 -2.87 -3.68 10.85
C ALA A 207 -3.32 -3.88 9.40
N ILE A 208 -4.60 -4.16 9.21
CA ILE A 208 -5.27 -4.06 7.91
C ILE A 208 -6.03 -2.75 7.87
N ILE A 209 -5.68 -1.87 6.94
CA ILE A 209 -6.37 -0.60 6.72
C ILE A 209 -7.24 -0.77 5.48
N THR A 210 -8.57 -0.83 5.64
CA THR A 210 -9.50 -0.64 4.52
C THR A 210 -9.79 0.85 4.39
N ALA A 211 -9.45 1.45 3.26
CA ALA A 211 -9.63 2.88 2.99
C ALA A 211 -10.62 3.12 1.86
N ASN A 212 -11.37 4.21 1.95
CA ASN A 212 -12.26 4.68 0.89
C ASN A 212 -12.13 6.20 0.71
N ASN A 213 -12.16 6.66 -0.54
CA ASN A 213 -12.22 8.08 -0.90
C ASN A 213 -13.34 8.32 -1.92
N ALA A 214 -14.10 9.39 -1.73
CA ALA A 214 -15.15 9.87 -2.63
C ALA A 214 -14.78 11.19 -3.34
N GLY A 215 -13.49 11.51 -3.40
CA GLY A 215 -12.96 12.68 -4.12
C GLY A 215 -12.78 12.43 -5.63
N SER A 216 -12.40 13.49 -6.34
CA SER A 216 -12.10 13.50 -7.78
C SER A 216 -10.63 13.83 -8.11
N SER A 217 -9.91 14.41 -7.15
CA SER A 217 -8.53 14.88 -7.26
C SER A 217 -7.54 13.90 -6.61
N ASN A 218 -6.31 14.34 -6.33
CA ASN A 218 -5.34 13.57 -5.56
C ASN A 218 -5.97 12.98 -4.27
N PHE A 219 -5.69 11.72 -3.98
CA PHE A 219 -5.92 11.06 -2.69
C PHE A 219 -4.59 10.50 -2.20
N VAL A 220 -3.88 11.30 -1.42
CA VAL A 220 -2.58 10.93 -0.83
C VAL A 220 -2.77 10.71 0.65
N VAL A 221 -2.23 9.62 1.18
CA VAL A 221 -2.32 9.28 2.61
C VAL A 221 -0.95 8.90 3.14
N ASP A 222 -0.46 9.66 4.12
CA ASP A 222 0.63 9.25 4.99
C ASP A 222 0.07 8.75 6.32
N MET A 223 0.82 7.89 7.00
CA MET A 223 0.64 7.59 8.41
C MET A 223 1.82 8.14 9.20
N LYS A 224 1.50 8.82 10.30
CA LYS A 224 2.45 9.48 11.20
C LYS A 224 2.33 8.88 12.59
N ASN A 225 3.42 8.90 13.34
CA ASN A 225 3.45 8.53 14.75
C ASN A 225 2.58 9.50 15.57
N GLY A 226 2.24 9.12 16.80
CA GLY A 226 1.39 9.90 17.68
C GLY A 226 1.94 11.27 18.09
N ASP A 227 3.23 11.55 17.87
CA ASP A 227 3.85 12.87 18.05
C ASP A 227 3.81 13.75 16.77
N GLY A 228 3.38 13.19 15.64
CA GLY A 228 3.34 13.85 14.33
C GLY A 228 4.57 13.61 13.45
N THR A 229 5.58 12.85 13.92
CA THR A 229 6.71 12.43 13.07
C THR A 229 6.28 11.39 12.04
N ASP A 230 6.98 11.32 10.92
CA ASP A 230 6.66 10.38 9.84
C ASP A 230 6.86 8.92 10.26
N PHE A 231 5.96 8.05 9.80
CA PHE A 231 6.03 6.60 10.05
C PHE A 231 6.00 5.82 8.73
N LYS A 232 5.00 6.05 7.89
CA LYS A 232 4.90 5.50 6.53
C LYS A 232 4.34 6.59 5.61
N SER A 233 5.19 7.13 4.75
CA SER A 233 4.78 8.07 3.71
C SER A 233 4.11 7.35 2.55
N ILE A 234 3.17 8.00 1.87
CA ILE A 234 2.59 7.53 0.60
C ILE A 234 2.00 6.10 0.70
N LEU A 235 1.28 5.79 1.78
CA LEU A 235 0.51 4.54 1.91
C LEU A 235 -0.57 4.40 0.82
N ILE A 236 -1.10 5.53 0.33
CA ILE A 236 -1.99 5.60 -0.82
C ILE A 236 -1.57 6.80 -1.66
N ASN A 237 -1.50 6.63 -2.99
CA ASN A 237 -1.21 7.69 -3.95
C ASN A 237 -2.13 7.57 -5.17
N GLU A 238 -3.36 8.02 -5.01
CA GLU A 238 -4.41 7.83 -6.01
C GLU A 238 -4.98 9.14 -6.54
N ILE A 239 -5.75 9.05 -7.62
CA ILE A 239 -6.50 10.18 -8.16
C ILE A 239 -7.96 9.74 -8.32
N GLY A 240 -8.85 10.49 -7.68
CA GLY A 240 -10.28 10.27 -7.68
C GLY A 240 -10.75 9.28 -6.61
N ASN A 241 -11.82 8.57 -6.95
CA ASN A 241 -12.44 7.60 -6.06
C ASN A 241 -11.48 6.45 -5.74
N TYR A 242 -11.43 6.06 -4.46
CA TYR A 242 -10.64 4.93 -4.00
C TYR A 242 -11.51 3.99 -3.15
N SER A 243 -11.27 2.70 -3.28
CA SER A 243 -11.70 1.68 -2.32
C SER A 243 -10.70 0.53 -2.38
N GLY A 244 -10.04 0.25 -1.27
CA GLY A 244 -8.97 -0.74 -1.22
C GLY A 244 -8.58 -1.13 0.20
N SER A 245 -7.72 -2.13 0.33
CA SER A 245 -7.17 -2.55 1.62
C SER A 245 -5.67 -2.77 1.56
N LEU A 246 -4.97 -2.28 2.59
CA LEU A 246 -3.53 -2.37 2.78
C LEU A 246 -3.20 -3.25 3.99
N TYR A 247 -2.05 -3.92 3.94
CA TYR A 247 -1.40 -4.53 5.10
C TYR A 247 -0.24 -3.63 5.51
N ILE A 248 -0.13 -3.35 6.81
CA ILE A 248 1.06 -2.68 7.36
C ILE A 248 1.55 -3.40 8.61
N GLU A 249 2.86 -3.37 8.85
CA GLU A 249 3.48 -3.80 10.10
C GLU A 249 3.53 -2.65 11.10
N ILE A 250 3.23 -2.95 12.36
CA ILE A 250 3.23 -2.00 13.46
C ILE A 250 4.37 -2.41 14.40
N PRO A 251 5.50 -1.69 14.44
CA PRO A 251 6.69 -2.12 15.17
C PRO A 251 6.58 -1.90 16.68
N THR A 252 5.68 -1.02 17.13
CA THR A 252 5.56 -0.60 18.53
C THR A 252 4.11 -0.32 18.91
N ASP A 253 3.75 -0.59 20.17
CA ASP A 253 2.51 -0.09 20.77
C ASP A 253 2.55 1.45 20.84
N GLY A 254 1.52 2.12 20.34
CA GLY A 254 1.50 3.58 20.33
C GLY A 254 0.27 4.19 19.68
N ASP A 255 0.16 5.51 19.80
CA ASP A 255 -0.79 6.30 19.02
C ASP A 255 -0.22 6.55 17.62
N TYR A 256 -1.11 6.58 16.63
CA TYR A 256 -0.83 6.92 15.24
C TYR A 256 -1.93 7.84 14.69
N LEU A 257 -1.67 8.50 13.56
CA LEU A 257 -2.64 9.33 12.86
C LEU A 257 -2.39 9.30 11.34
N PHE A 258 -3.44 9.55 10.56
CA PHE A 258 -3.30 9.76 9.11
C PHE A 258 -3.18 11.24 8.79
N SER A 259 -2.35 11.54 7.79
CA SER A 259 -2.31 12.82 7.09
C SER A 259 -2.87 12.59 5.70
N VAL A 260 -3.96 13.27 5.34
CA VAL A 260 -4.72 13.03 4.11
C VAL A 260 -4.74 14.28 3.25
N GLU A 261 -4.36 14.14 1.98
CA GLU A 261 -4.72 15.05 0.89
C GLU A 261 -5.93 14.47 0.15
N SER A 262 -7.03 15.23 0.03
CA SER A 262 -8.22 14.86 -0.73
C SER A 262 -9.10 16.08 -1.01
N ASP A 263 -9.90 16.03 -2.07
CA ASP A 263 -11.02 16.95 -2.33
C ASP A 263 -12.39 16.39 -1.89
N GLY A 264 -12.43 15.16 -1.36
CA GLY A 264 -13.67 14.45 -1.05
C GLY A 264 -13.79 13.90 0.38
N ASN A 265 -14.86 13.15 0.60
CA ASN A 265 -15.12 12.45 1.86
C ASN A 265 -14.32 11.14 1.89
N TRP A 266 -13.65 10.85 2.99
CA TRP A 266 -12.83 9.64 3.14
C TRP A 266 -13.09 8.94 4.48
N ASN A 267 -12.80 7.63 4.53
CA ASN A 267 -12.83 6.84 5.76
C ASN A 267 -11.82 5.70 5.72
N PHE A 268 -11.34 5.34 6.91
CA PHE A 268 -10.45 4.23 7.19
C PHE A 268 -11.07 3.31 8.24
N ASN A 269 -10.94 2.00 8.04
CA ASN A 269 -11.27 0.97 9.01
C ASN A 269 -10.01 0.12 9.28
N ILE A 270 -9.45 0.26 10.48
CA ILE A 270 -8.16 -0.31 10.87
C ILE A 270 -8.37 -1.54 11.77
N VAL A 271 -7.96 -2.72 11.31
CA VAL A 271 -8.21 -4.01 11.99
C VAL A 271 -6.89 -4.75 12.26
N GLN A 272 -6.58 -4.99 13.54
CA GLN A 272 -5.41 -5.79 13.96
C GLN A 272 -5.76 -7.24 14.34
N LYS A 273 -7.02 -7.66 14.14
CA LYS A 273 -7.51 -9.01 14.47
C LYS A 273 -8.40 -9.55 13.38
N ILE A 274 -7.86 -10.43 12.53
CA ILE A 274 -8.65 -11.12 11.51
C ILE A 274 -9.70 -12.05 12.13
N ASN A 275 -10.89 -12.07 11.54
CA ASN A 275 -11.87 -13.12 11.81
C ASN A 275 -11.37 -14.43 11.15
N PRO A 276 -11.16 -15.54 11.89
CA PRO A 276 -10.68 -16.79 11.31
C PRO A 276 -11.58 -17.39 10.21
N ALA A 277 -12.84 -16.97 10.12
CA ALA A 277 -13.73 -17.33 9.01
C ALA A 277 -13.36 -16.66 7.67
N LYS A 278 -12.57 -15.58 7.68
CA LYS A 278 -12.01 -14.94 6.48
C LYS A 278 -10.68 -15.54 6.02
N ILE A 279 -10.10 -16.48 6.77
CA ILE A 279 -8.84 -17.13 6.38
C ILE A 279 -9.15 -18.17 5.30
N ASN A 280 -8.58 -17.95 4.12
CA ASN A 280 -8.67 -18.83 2.97
C ASN A 280 -7.90 -20.14 3.24
N LYS A 281 -8.56 -21.28 3.03
CA LYS A 281 -8.00 -22.63 3.16
C LYS A 281 -8.03 -23.44 1.87
N SER A 282 -8.65 -22.92 0.80
CA SER A 282 -8.69 -23.55 -0.54
C SER A 282 -7.41 -23.34 -1.34
N LEU A 283 -6.47 -22.54 -0.80
CA LEU A 283 -5.23 -22.10 -1.44
C LEU A 283 -5.46 -21.35 -2.76
N GLN A 284 -6.67 -20.83 -2.96
CA GLN A 284 -7.15 -20.21 -4.20
C GLN A 284 -8.08 -19.06 -3.87
N ALA A 285 -7.79 -17.88 -4.42
CA ALA A 285 -8.59 -16.68 -4.24
C ALA A 285 -8.70 -15.88 -5.54
N SER A 286 -9.74 -15.07 -5.63
CA SER A 286 -9.92 -14.04 -6.65
C SER A 286 -10.51 -12.79 -6.02
N GLY A 287 -10.35 -11.66 -6.69
CA GLY A 287 -10.85 -10.37 -6.25
C GLY A 287 -10.59 -9.30 -7.30
N SER A 288 -10.72 -8.04 -6.90
CA SER A 288 -10.43 -6.88 -7.74
C SER A 288 -9.89 -5.74 -6.90
N GLY A 289 -9.14 -4.84 -7.54
CA GLY A 289 -8.54 -3.69 -6.86
C GLY A 289 -7.47 -4.07 -5.83
N THR A 290 -6.89 -3.04 -5.20
CA THR A 290 -5.93 -3.20 -4.10
C THR A 290 -6.58 -3.86 -2.88
N SER A 291 -6.06 -5.00 -2.45
CA SER A 291 -6.71 -5.94 -1.53
C SER A 291 -5.71 -6.66 -0.63
N VAL A 292 -6.15 -7.10 0.56
CA VAL A 292 -5.41 -8.06 1.38
C VAL A 292 -6.28 -9.30 1.65
N ILE A 293 -5.71 -10.48 1.39
CA ILE A 293 -6.30 -11.77 1.73
C ILE A 293 -5.42 -12.52 2.74
N PHE A 294 -6.00 -13.43 3.52
CA PHE A 294 -5.26 -14.26 4.46
C PHE A 294 -5.27 -15.72 4.00
N MET A 295 -4.10 -16.26 3.68
CA MET A 295 -3.89 -17.61 3.14
C MET A 295 -3.35 -18.56 4.21
N LYS A 296 -4.05 -19.68 4.47
CA LYS A 296 -3.58 -20.74 5.38
C LYS A 296 -2.76 -21.77 4.62
N ILE A 297 -1.44 -21.67 4.70
CA ILE A 297 -0.52 -22.71 4.22
C ILE A 297 -0.50 -23.85 5.24
N PRO A 298 -0.82 -25.11 4.85
CA PRO A 298 -1.02 -26.20 5.80
C PRO A 298 0.27 -26.97 6.15
N LYS A 299 1.30 -26.96 5.29
CA LYS A 299 2.54 -27.75 5.45
C LYS A 299 3.72 -27.02 4.81
N ASN A 300 4.87 -26.96 5.48
CA ASN A 300 6.10 -26.39 4.94
C ASN A 300 6.50 -27.05 3.60
N GLY A 301 7.16 -26.28 2.72
CA GLY A 301 7.78 -26.78 1.49
C GLY A 301 7.60 -25.82 0.31
N SER A 302 7.94 -26.29 -0.89
CA SER A 302 7.80 -25.50 -2.12
C SER A 302 6.34 -25.44 -2.57
N TYR A 303 5.90 -24.24 -2.97
CA TYR A 303 4.61 -23.99 -3.57
C TYR A 303 4.79 -23.30 -4.92
N LYS A 304 4.14 -23.82 -5.96
CA LYS A 304 3.92 -23.09 -7.20
C LYS A 304 2.82 -22.06 -6.96
N ILE A 305 3.14 -20.79 -7.10
CA ILE A 305 2.19 -19.68 -6.99
C ILE A 305 1.84 -19.25 -8.42
N THR A 306 0.60 -19.46 -8.82
CA THR A 306 0.07 -19.00 -10.11
C THR A 306 -0.83 -17.79 -9.86
N THR A 307 -0.64 -16.72 -10.63
CA THR A 307 -1.42 -15.48 -10.52
C THR A 307 -1.86 -14.96 -11.88
N THR A 308 -2.97 -14.22 -11.88
CA THR A 308 -3.43 -13.46 -13.06
C THR A 308 -3.85 -12.06 -12.64
N ASN A 309 -3.73 -11.09 -13.54
CA ASN A 309 -4.26 -9.74 -13.41
C ASN A 309 -4.90 -9.31 -14.72
N SER A 310 -6.08 -8.68 -14.67
CA SER A 310 -6.74 -8.04 -15.82
C SER A 310 -6.64 -6.51 -15.79
N GLY A 311 -5.81 -5.96 -14.91
CA GLY A 311 -5.55 -4.54 -14.79
C GLY A 311 -4.68 -3.99 -15.93
N GLU A 312 -4.39 -2.70 -15.85
CA GLU A 312 -3.56 -1.93 -16.78
C GLU A 312 -2.40 -1.20 -16.08
N SER A 313 -2.48 -1.01 -14.77
CA SER A 313 -1.48 -0.35 -13.90
C SER A 313 -0.62 -1.41 -13.19
N ASN A 314 0.14 -1.01 -12.16
CA ASN A 314 0.91 -1.91 -11.32
C ASN A 314 0.10 -3.15 -10.87
N PHE A 315 0.76 -4.30 -10.90
CA PHE A 315 0.31 -5.55 -10.32
C PHE A 315 1.39 -6.07 -9.39
N VAL A 316 1.29 -5.70 -8.11
CA VAL A 316 2.23 -6.13 -7.08
C VAL A 316 1.55 -7.16 -6.18
N VAL A 317 2.21 -8.28 -5.92
CA VAL A 317 1.75 -9.29 -4.96
C VAL A 317 2.85 -9.51 -3.93
N MET A 318 2.57 -9.19 -2.67
CA MET A 318 3.48 -9.34 -1.53
C MET A 318 2.95 -10.38 -0.55
N ASN A 319 3.85 -11.01 0.19
CA ASN A 319 3.56 -11.81 1.38
C ASN A 319 4.10 -11.07 2.63
N GLY A 320 3.23 -10.40 3.39
CA GLY A 320 3.66 -9.38 4.36
C GLY A 320 4.05 -8.07 3.66
N GLU A 321 4.96 -7.30 4.27
CA GLU A 321 5.57 -6.11 3.65
C GLU A 321 6.79 -6.44 2.77
N ASP A 322 7.64 -7.40 3.16
CA ASP A 322 8.99 -7.54 2.59
C ASP A 322 9.17 -8.65 1.53
N ASN A 323 8.26 -9.62 1.44
CA ASN A 323 8.44 -10.78 0.57
C ASN A 323 7.67 -10.60 -0.75
N LEU A 324 8.36 -10.04 -1.75
CA LEU A 324 7.85 -9.84 -3.09
C LEU A 324 7.62 -11.18 -3.81
N LEU A 325 6.39 -11.40 -4.28
CA LEU A 325 6.04 -12.49 -5.16
C LEU A 325 5.97 -12.01 -6.62
N VAL A 326 5.14 -11.02 -6.93
CA VAL A 326 4.94 -10.54 -8.31
C VAL A 326 5.11 -9.03 -8.35
N ASN A 327 5.88 -8.51 -9.31
CA ASN A 327 5.94 -7.08 -9.63
C ASN A 327 5.87 -6.94 -11.15
N GLU A 328 4.69 -6.59 -11.66
CA GLU A 328 4.36 -6.57 -13.08
C GLU A 328 3.50 -5.33 -13.39
N ILE A 329 3.33 -4.98 -14.68
CA ILE A 329 2.47 -3.86 -15.08
C ILE A 329 1.43 -4.30 -16.11
N GLY A 330 0.17 -4.13 -15.72
CA GLY A 330 -1.01 -4.42 -16.51
C GLY A 330 -1.39 -5.89 -16.53
N ASN A 331 -1.94 -6.34 -17.67
CA ASN A 331 -2.50 -7.68 -17.78
C ASN A 331 -1.39 -8.74 -17.66
N TYR A 332 -1.52 -9.60 -16.65
CA TYR A 332 -0.54 -10.61 -16.29
C TYR A 332 -1.17 -12.00 -16.20
N SER A 333 -0.39 -13.02 -16.54
CA SER A 333 -0.71 -14.43 -16.27
C SER A 333 0.59 -15.22 -16.21
N GLY A 334 0.92 -15.76 -15.03
CA GLY A 334 2.21 -16.38 -14.80
C GLY A 334 2.27 -17.18 -13.51
N SER A 335 3.42 -17.84 -13.30
CA SER A 335 3.66 -18.61 -12.08
C SER A 335 5.13 -18.71 -11.71
N GLN A 336 5.40 -18.79 -10.42
CA GLN A 336 6.73 -18.99 -9.83
C GLN A 336 6.71 -20.10 -8.78
N ILE A 337 7.87 -20.47 -8.24
CA ILE A 337 7.99 -21.41 -7.11
C ILE A 337 8.64 -20.69 -5.94
N GLN A 338 8.00 -20.76 -4.76
CA GLN A 338 8.50 -20.19 -3.52
C GLN A 338 8.50 -21.24 -2.40
N GLY A 339 9.55 -21.25 -1.57
CA GLY A 339 9.56 -22.01 -0.32
C GLY A 339 8.74 -21.28 0.74
N ILE A 340 7.75 -21.95 1.35
CA ILE A 340 6.84 -21.36 2.35
C ILE A 340 6.57 -22.36 3.48
N ASP A 341 6.68 -21.89 4.72
CA ASP A 341 6.38 -22.69 5.92
C ASP A 341 4.87 -22.78 6.21
N ALA A 342 4.46 -23.74 7.05
CA ALA A 342 3.07 -23.83 7.50
C ALA A 342 2.69 -22.61 8.36
N GLY A 343 1.83 -21.74 7.84
CA GLY A 343 1.53 -20.44 8.44
C GLY A 343 0.18 -19.89 8.02
N THR A 344 -0.17 -18.71 8.51
CA THR A 344 -1.28 -17.91 7.97
C THR A 344 -0.64 -16.62 7.48
N TYR A 345 -0.70 -16.37 6.18
CA TYR A 345 0.04 -15.30 5.54
C TYR A 345 -0.90 -14.21 5.02
N PRO A 346 -0.62 -12.94 5.29
CA PRO A 346 -1.25 -11.81 4.62
C PRO A 346 -0.65 -11.73 3.21
N ILE A 347 -1.48 -11.96 2.19
CA ILE A 347 -1.10 -11.67 0.80
C ILE A 347 -1.72 -10.32 0.44
N SER A 348 -0.86 -9.35 0.21
CA SER A 348 -1.22 -8.02 -0.28
C SER A 348 -1.19 -8.05 -1.80
N ILE A 349 -2.21 -7.48 -2.43
CA ILE A 349 -2.32 -7.34 -3.89
C ILE A 349 -2.57 -5.87 -4.19
N GLU A 350 -1.70 -5.25 -4.98
CA GLU A 350 -1.95 -3.98 -5.67
C GLU A 350 -2.45 -4.31 -7.09
N SER A 351 -3.56 -3.69 -7.51
CA SER A 351 -4.14 -3.90 -8.84
C SER A 351 -5.21 -2.84 -9.12
N ASP A 352 -5.36 -2.43 -10.38
CA ASP A 352 -6.50 -1.66 -10.88
C ASP A 352 -7.55 -2.52 -11.65
N GLY A 353 -7.43 -3.85 -11.59
CA GLY A 353 -8.28 -4.80 -12.30
C GLY A 353 -8.72 -5.99 -11.47
N ASN A 354 -9.21 -7.04 -12.14
CA ASN A 354 -9.55 -8.32 -11.50
C ASN A 354 -8.29 -9.19 -11.42
N TRP A 355 -8.11 -9.90 -10.30
CA TRP A 355 -6.96 -10.77 -10.10
C TRP A 355 -7.38 -12.15 -9.60
N THR A 356 -6.51 -13.14 -9.84
CA THR A 356 -6.61 -14.47 -9.22
C THR A 356 -5.25 -14.88 -8.67
N ILE A 357 -5.26 -15.72 -7.64
CA ILE A 357 -4.06 -16.33 -7.07
C ILE A 357 -4.34 -17.75 -6.60
N LYS A 358 -3.40 -18.66 -6.90
CA LYS A 358 -3.46 -20.08 -6.57
C LYS A 358 -2.10 -20.57 -6.08
N PHE A 359 -2.08 -21.28 -4.96
CA PHE A 359 -0.90 -21.94 -4.42
C PHE A 359 -1.06 -23.46 -4.54
N GLU A 360 -0.20 -24.09 -5.31
CA GLU A 360 -0.16 -25.55 -5.51
C GLU A 360 1.08 -26.09 -4.80
N LYS A 361 0.92 -27.08 -3.92
CA LYS A 361 2.07 -27.72 -3.29
C LYS A 361 2.80 -28.57 -4.34
N MET A 362 4.11 -28.42 -4.42
CA MET A 362 5.00 -29.25 -5.24
C MET A 362 5.35 -30.57 -4.54
#